data_AF-Q654Q7-F1
#
_entry.id   AF-Q654Q7-F1
#
_cell.length_a   1.000
_cell.length_b   1.000
_cell.length_c   1.000
_cell.angle_alpha   90.00
_cell.angle_beta   90.00
_cell.angle_gamma   90.00
#
_symmetry.space_group_name_H-M   'P 1'
#
loop_
_entity.id
_entity.type
_entity.pdbx_description
1 polymer ?
#
loop_
_entity_poly.entity_id
_entity_poly.type
_entity_poly.pdbx_seq_one_letter_code
_entity_poly.pdbx_strand_id
1 'polypeptide(L)'
;MATMTLSVIPSPPLPEDVHGALLMTAEGGGLGFAAVLERSNLHLWSKSMDQWEHLEDVRDLKTLLPRGSISMMNNVLIGFADGGVRVVVVRSYHGPFIVELGSTGPARVALRRSGIYAVFPYTSFCTPAAATTTE
;
A
#
# COMPACT_ATOMS: atom_id res chain seq x y z
N MET A 1 -22.84 26.80 -10.33
CA MET A 1 -21.42 26.57 -9.99
C MET A 1 -21.40 25.50 -8.92
N ALA A 2 -20.70 24.38 -9.13
CA ALA A 2 -20.59 23.33 -8.13
C ALA A 2 -19.46 23.68 -7.16
N THR A 3 -19.78 23.82 -5.87
CA THR A 3 -18.77 24.01 -4.83
C THR A 3 -18.17 22.65 -4.48
N MET A 4 -16.89 22.44 -4.77
CA MET A 4 -16.15 21.29 -4.24
C MET A 4 -15.77 21.57 -2.79
N THR A 5 -16.24 20.74 -1.87
CA THR A 5 -15.83 20.79 -0.46
C THR A 5 -14.71 19.77 -0.23
N LEU A 6 -13.62 20.22 0.40
CA LEU A 6 -12.54 19.34 0.84
C LEU A 6 -12.88 18.85 2.25
N SER A 7 -12.79 17.54 2.48
CA SER A 7 -12.87 16.94 3.81
C SER A 7 -11.53 16.32 4.20
N VAL A 8 -11.19 16.40 5.49
CA VAL A 8 -10.00 15.76 6.05
C VAL A 8 -10.43 14.44 6.69
N ILE A 9 -9.77 13.35 6.30
CA ILE A 9 -9.94 12.05 6.93
C ILE A 9 -8.89 11.96 8.05
N PRO A 10 -9.28 11.90 9.33
CA PRO A 10 -8.31 11.72 10.40
C PRO A 10 -7.65 10.35 10.27
N SER A 11 -6.39 10.23 10.67
CA SER A 11 -5.72 8.93 10.76
C SER A 11 -6.35 8.05 11.85
N PRO A 12 -6.15 6.72 11.81
CA PRO A 12 -6.39 5.88 12.99
C PRO A 12 -5.57 6.36 14.19
N PRO A 13 -5.89 5.90 15.43
CA PRO A 13 -5.07 6.14 16.60
C PRO A 13 -3.73 5.41 16.43
N LEU A 14 -2.73 6.14 15.93
CA LEU A 14 -1.39 5.62 15.69
C LEU A 14 -0.50 5.87 16.93
N PRO A 15 0.40 4.94 17.28
CA PRO A 15 1.42 5.19 18.29
C PRO A 15 2.48 6.17 17.77
N GLU A 16 3.43 6.58 18.63
CA GLU A 16 4.51 7.50 18.21
C GLU A 16 5.50 6.86 17.21
N ASP A 17 5.68 5.55 17.23
CA ASP A 17 6.66 4.82 16.40
C ASP A 17 6.10 4.41 15.01
N VAL A 18 5.70 5.40 14.23
CA VAL A 18 5.22 5.21 12.85
C VAL A 18 6.37 5.47 11.87
N HIS A 19 6.77 4.45 11.12
CA HIS A 19 7.84 4.55 10.12
C HIS A 19 7.34 4.84 8.70
N GLY A 20 6.04 4.64 8.47
CA GLY A 20 5.40 4.90 7.19
C GLY A 20 3.93 4.57 7.29
N ALA A 21 3.11 5.37 6.64
CA ALA A 21 1.67 5.20 6.65
C ALA A 21 1.06 5.64 5.32
N LEU A 22 -0.08 5.05 4.99
CA LEU A 22 -0.67 5.12 3.67
C LEU A 22 -2.19 4.91 3.78
N LEU A 23 -2.97 5.80 3.17
CA LEU A 23 -4.40 5.60 2.96
C LEU A 23 -4.60 4.70 1.73
N MET A 24 -5.37 3.64 1.86
CA MET A 24 -5.58 2.65 0.81
C MET A 24 -7.04 2.18 0.76
N THR A 25 -7.36 1.22 -0.11
CA THR A 25 -8.68 0.56 -0.10
C THR A 25 -8.73 -0.57 0.93
N ALA A 26 -9.79 -0.63 1.74
CA ALA A 26 -10.02 -1.73 2.67
C ALA A 26 -10.48 -3.01 1.94
N GLU A 27 -10.50 -4.14 2.67
CA GLU A 27 -11.03 -5.39 2.13
C GLU A 27 -12.54 -5.25 1.89
N GLY A 28 -13.03 -5.72 0.73
CA GLY A 28 -14.43 -5.51 0.35
C GLY A 28 -14.75 -4.08 -0.09
N GLY A 29 -13.75 -3.19 -0.22
CA GLY A 29 -13.90 -1.80 -0.64
C GLY A 29 -13.86 -0.81 0.52
N GLY A 30 -14.13 0.47 0.24
CA GLY A 30 -14.12 1.53 1.24
C GLY A 30 -12.73 2.00 1.68
N LEU A 31 -12.66 2.77 2.76
CA LEU A 31 -11.43 3.36 3.27
C LEU A 31 -10.65 2.37 4.13
N GLY A 32 -9.41 2.13 3.74
CA GLY A 32 -8.41 1.39 4.50
C GLY A 32 -7.21 2.26 4.85
N PHE A 33 -6.45 1.83 5.85
CA PHE A 33 -5.20 2.45 6.23
C PHE A 33 -4.16 1.38 6.48
N ALA A 34 -2.92 1.65 6.12
CA ALA A 34 -1.80 0.78 6.41
C ALA A 34 -0.69 1.59 7.06
N ALA A 35 -0.03 1.02 8.07
CA ALA A 35 1.13 1.62 8.70
C ALA A 35 2.18 0.57 9.04
N VAL A 36 3.44 0.98 8.98
CA VAL A 36 4.57 0.20 9.51
C VAL A 36 4.90 0.73 10.90
N LEU A 37 4.61 -0.09 11.90
CA LEU A 37 4.91 0.16 13.30
C LEU A 37 6.10 -0.71 13.74
N GLU A 38 6.80 -0.32 14.80
CA GLU A 38 7.87 -1.12 15.41
C GLU A 38 8.92 -1.58 14.36
N ARG A 39 9.18 -0.72 13.38
CA ARG A 39 10.11 -0.87 12.23
C ARG A 39 9.76 -1.93 11.19
N SER A 40 8.96 -2.93 11.49
CA SER A 40 8.65 -4.01 10.53
C SER A 40 7.23 -4.56 10.59
N ASN A 41 6.41 -4.18 11.57
CA ASN A 41 5.06 -4.71 11.67
C ASN A 41 4.13 -3.90 10.77
N LEU A 42 3.58 -4.57 9.75
CA LEU A 42 2.54 -4.01 8.90
C LEU A 42 1.19 -4.19 9.59
N HIS A 43 0.61 -3.08 10.02
CA HIS A 43 -0.72 -3.01 10.59
C HIS A 43 -1.70 -2.44 9.56
N LEU A 44 -2.93 -2.95 9.60
CA LEU A 44 -4.01 -2.51 8.72
C LEU A 44 -5.20 -2.05 9.55
N TRP A 45 -5.94 -1.09 9.01
CA TRP A 45 -7.23 -0.64 9.53
C TRP A 45 -8.25 -0.55 8.41
N SER A 46 -9.51 -0.75 8.76
CA SER A 46 -10.67 -0.39 7.94
C SER A 46 -11.46 0.71 8.61
N LYS A 47 -12.03 1.62 7.84
CA LYS A 47 -12.93 2.64 8.37
C LYS A 47 -14.38 2.22 8.19
N SER A 48 -15.08 2.00 9.29
CA SER A 48 -16.52 1.79 9.31
C SER A 48 -17.19 3.07 9.78
N MET A 49 -18.02 3.66 8.92
CA MET A 49 -18.68 4.96 9.17
C MET A 49 -17.61 6.04 9.52
N ASP A 50 -17.52 6.41 10.79
CA ASP A 50 -16.61 7.45 11.29
C ASP A 50 -15.45 6.92 12.13
N GLN A 51 -15.39 5.61 12.39
CA GLN A 51 -14.39 5.01 13.27
C GLN A 51 -13.43 4.10 12.51
N TRP A 52 -12.16 4.15 12.90
CA TRP A 52 -11.15 3.22 12.44
C TRP A 52 -11.16 1.96 13.31
N GLU A 53 -11.20 0.81 12.65
CA GLU A 53 -11.12 -0.51 13.25
C GLU A 53 -9.76 -1.11 12.90
N HIS A 54 -8.99 -1.51 13.91
CA HIS A 54 -7.71 -2.19 13.71
C HIS A 54 -7.94 -3.64 13.33
N LEU A 55 -7.29 -4.10 12.26
CA LEU A 55 -7.39 -5.48 11.81
C LEU A 55 -6.38 -6.34 12.59
N GLU A 56 -6.82 -7.51 13.05
CA GLU A 56 -6.00 -8.42 13.85
C GLU A 56 -4.80 -9.01 13.07
N ASP A 57 -4.89 -9.07 11.74
CA ASP A 57 -3.80 -9.56 10.88
C ASP A 57 -2.63 -8.55 10.81
N VAL A 58 -1.73 -8.67 11.77
CA VAL A 58 -0.45 -7.94 11.80
C VAL A 58 0.63 -8.81 11.18
N ARG A 59 1.32 -8.27 10.16
CA ARG A 59 2.33 -9.04 9.41
C ARG A 59 3.73 -8.47 9.57
N ASP A 60 4.69 -9.30 9.95
CA ASP A 60 6.08 -8.89 10.07
C ASP A 60 6.76 -8.88 8.69
N LEU A 61 7.13 -7.70 8.21
CA LEU A 61 7.86 -7.49 6.96
C LEU A 61 9.19 -8.25 6.92
N LYS A 62 9.81 -8.59 8.08
CA LYS A 62 11.03 -9.42 8.10
C LYS A 62 10.81 -10.82 7.57
N THR A 63 9.58 -11.33 7.67
CA THR A 63 9.19 -12.65 7.18
C THR A 63 8.83 -12.62 5.69
N LEU A 64 8.31 -11.48 5.22
CA LEU A 64 7.85 -11.31 3.84
C LEU A 64 8.97 -10.86 2.89
N LEU A 65 9.90 -10.04 3.37
CA LEU A 65 10.98 -9.48 2.56
C LEU A 65 12.22 -10.40 2.56
N PRO A 66 13.04 -10.39 1.49
CA PRO A 66 14.31 -11.10 1.50
C PRO A 66 15.22 -10.64 2.66
N ARG A 67 16.01 -11.56 3.21
CA ARG A 67 16.99 -11.26 4.25
C ARG A 67 17.89 -10.09 3.85
N GLY A 68 18.10 -9.15 4.78
CA GLY A 68 18.91 -7.95 4.55
C GLY A 68 18.17 -6.79 3.89
N SER A 69 16.91 -6.95 3.47
CA SER A 69 16.12 -5.88 2.85
C SER A 69 15.62 -4.85 3.88
N ILE A 70 15.32 -5.31 5.09
CA ILE A 70 14.87 -4.49 6.22
C ILE A 70 15.99 -3.54 6.62
N SER A 71 15.72 -2.23 6.60
CA SER A 71 16.66 -1.20 7.02
C SER A 71 16.02 -0.30 8.07
N MET A 72 16.83 0.10 9.07
CA MET A 72 16.38 0.94 10.20
C MET A 72 15.72 2.27 9.79
N MET A 73 15.98 2.77 8.57
CA MET A 73 15.52 4.09 8.12
C MET A 73 14.60 4.04 6.88
N ASN A 74 14.29 2.87 6.32
CA ASN A 74 13.76 2.79 4.96
C ASN A 74 12.54 1.91 4.72
N ASN A 75 11.98 1.24 5.73
CA ASN A 75 10.78 0.41 5.57
C ASN A 75 9.52 1.28 5.56
N VAL A 76 9.30 1.99 4.45
CA VAL A 76 8.19 2.94 4.28
C VAL A 76 7.25 2.41 3.22
N LEU A 77 5.94 2.57 3.45
CA LEU A 77 4.92 2.33 2.44
C LEU A 77 4.97 3.46 1.42
N ILE A 78 5.15 3.13 0.15
CA ILE A 78 5.35 4.12 -0.93
C ILE A 78 4.29 4.03 -2.02
N GLY A 79 3.34 3.10 -1.92
CA GLY A 79 2.28 2.93 -2.90
C GLY A 79 1.34 1.78 -2.53
N PHE A 80 0.20 1.73 -3.20
CA PHE A 80 -0.79 0.66 -3.08
C PHE A 80 -1.54 0.50 -4.39
N ALA A 81 -2.13 -0.67 -4.61
CA ALA A 81 -3.07 -0.89 -5.70
C ALA A 81 -4.22 -1.79 -5.24
N ASP A 82 -5.38 -1.57 -5.84
CA ASP A 82 -6.55 -2.42 -5.72
C ASP A 82 -7.17 -2.62 -7.11
N GLY A 83 -6.64 -3.62 -7.84
CA GLY A 83 -6.99 -3.93 -9.23
C GLY A 83 -7.29 -5.41 -9.42
N GLY A 84 -7.95 -6.03 -8.43
CA GLY A 84 -8.24 -7.47 -8.36
C GLY A 84 -7.42 -8.18 -7.27
N VAL A 85 -6.19 -7.72 -7.02
CA VAL A 85 -5.37 -8.13 -5.88
C VAL A 85 -4.95 -6.88 -5.12
N ARG A 86 -5.19 -6.87 -3.80
CA ARG A 86 -4.80 -5.76 -2.92
C ARG A 86 -3.33 -5.87 -2.58
N VAL A 87 -2.56 -4.84 -2.90
CA VAL A 87 -1.11 -4.82 -2.64
C VAL A 87 -0.68 -3.51 -2.02
N VAL A 88 0.39 -3.57 -1.22
CA VAL A 88 1.15 -2.40 -0.78
C VAL A 88 2.59 -2.51 -1.28
N VAL A 89 3.20 -1.37 -1.57
CA VAL A 89 4.58 -1.29 -2.01
C VAL A 89 5.44 -0.78 -0.86
N VAL A 90 6.40 -1.62 -0.45
CA VAL A 90 7.33 -1.34 0.65
C VAL A 90 8.67 -0.95 0.04
N ARG A 91 9.13 0.27 0.35
CA ARG A 91 10.52 0.66 0.08
C ARG A 91 11.44 -0.14 0.99
N SER A 92 12.54 -0.60 0.44
CA SER A 92 13.61 -1.25 1.19
C SER A 92 14.97 -0.78 0.68
N TYR A 93 16.06 -1.23 1.32
CA TYR A 93 17.41 -0.92 0.85
C TYR A 93 17.68 -1.41 -0.58
N HIS A 94 17.16 -2.58 -0.95
CA HIS A 94 17.37 -3.20 -2.28
C HIS A 94 16.40 -2.71 -3.36
N GLY A 95 15.52 -1.77 -3.01
CA GLY A 95 14.46 -1.26 -3.88
C GLY A 95 13.06 -1.59 -3.37
N PRO A 96 12.02 -1.23 -4.14
CA PRO A 96 10.63 -1.48 -3.77
C PRO A 96 10.23 -2.96 -3.93
N PHE A 97 9.45 -3.43 -2.97
CA PHE A 97 8.83 -4.75 -2.94
C PHE A 97 7.31 -4.64 -2.89
N ILE A 98 6.64 -5.53 -3.59
CA ILE A 98 5.18 -5.65 -3.61
C ILE A 98 4.79 -6.72 -2.58
N VAL A 99 4.02 -6.30 -1.59
CA VAL A 99 3.43 -7.18 -0.58
C VAL A 99 1.94 -7.32 -0.90
N GLU A 100 1.52 -8.55 -1.15
CA GLU A 100 0.11 -8.90 -1.36
C GLU A 100 -0.61 -9.00 -0.02
N LEU A 101 -1.72 -8.28 0.15
CA LEU A 101 -2.54 -8.33 1.36
C LEU A 101 -3.44 -9.58 1.33
N GLY A 102 -3.56 -10.28 2.46
CA GLY A 102 -4.29 -11.55 2.56
C GLY A 102 -3.52 -12.79 2.06
N SER A 103 -2.31 -12.61 1.52
CA SER A 103 -1.42 -13.70 1.12
C SER A 103 -0.34 -13.96 2.18
N THR A 104 0.03 -15.22 2.38
CA THR A 104 1.19 -15.65 3.19
C THR A 104 2.47 -15.76 2.39
N GLY A 105 2.41 -15.51 1.07
CA GLY A 105 3.55 -15.60 0.17
C GLY A 105 4.60 -14.50 0.40
N PRO A 106 5.85 -14.74 -0.02
CA PRO A 106 6.90 -13.73 0.06
C PRO A 106 6.61 -12.53 -0.85
N ALA A 107 7.16 -11.38 -0.49
CA ALA A 107 7.05 -10.16 -1.28
C ALA A 107 7.74 -10.32 -2.64
N ARG A 108 7.14 -9.74 -3.69
CA ARG A 108 7.71 -9.73 -5.04
C ARG A 108 8.58 -8.50 -5.23
N VAL A 109 9.63 -8.60 -6.04
CA VAL A 109 10.45 -7.44 -6.40
C VAL A 109 9.68 -6.59 -7.42
N ALA A 110 9.39 -5.32 -7.08
CA ALA A 110 8.82 -4.38 -8.07
C ALA A 110 9.91 -3.86 -9.01
N LEU A 111 11.04 -3.43 -8.44
CA LEU A 111 12.15 -2.86 -9.20
C LEU A 111 13.47 -3.06 -8.43
N ARG A 112 14.53 -3.47 -9.14
CA ARG A 112 15.89 -3.59 -8.58
C ARG A 112 16.63 -2.25 -8.67
N ARG A 113 16.04 -1.21 -8.08
CA ARG A 113 16.62 0.14 -8.03
C ARG A 113 16.32 0.78 -6.68
N SER A 114 17.35 1.28 -6.01
CA SER A 114 17.23 2.07 -4.79
C SER A 114 16.82 3.52 -5.10
N GLY A 115 16.43 4.27 -4.06
CA GLY A 115 16.07 5.68 -4.21
C GLY A 115 14.69 5.92 -4.85
N ILE A 116 13.80 4.93 -4.81
CA ILE A 116 12.39 5.08 -5.22
C ILE A 116 11.57 5.43 -3.97
N TYR A 117 10.94 6.60 -3.97
CA TYR A 117 10.24 7.15 -2.80
C TYR A 117 8.71 7.11 -2.93
N ALA A 118 8.18 6.93 -4.13
CA ALA A 118 6.75 6.83 -4.41
C ALA A 118 6.52 5.91 -5.60
N VAL A 119 5.45 5.14 -5.55
CA VAL A 119 4.96 4.29 -6.64
C VAL A 119 3.46 4.54 -6.78
N PHE A 120 3.03 4.89 -7.98
CA PHE A 120 1.62 5.09 -8.32
C PHE A 120 1.23 4.01 -9.34
N PRO A 121 0.64 2.90 -8.89
CA PRO A 121 0.22 1.83 -9.78
C PRO A 121 -0.93 2.31 -10.68
N TYR A 122 -0.81 2.07 -11.98
CA TYR A 122 -1.90 2.29 -12.92
C TYR A 122 -2.76 1.02 -12.97
N THR A 123 -3.99 1.08 -12.47
CA THR A 123 -4.90 -0.08 -12.38
C THR A 123 -5.93 -0.15 -13.50
N SER A 124 -6.01 0.86 -14.38
CA SER A 124 -6.89 0.86 -15.55
C SER A 124 -6.16 1.36 -16.79
N PHE A 125 -6.33 0.66 -17.90
CA PHE A 125 -5.92 1.12 -19.23
C PHE A 125 -7.12 1.03 -20.17
N CYS A 126 -7.47 2.14 -20.79
CA CYS A 126 -8.34 2.13 -21.97
C CYS A 126 -7.41 1.99 -23.18
N THR A 127 -7.23 0.78 -23.70
CA THR A 127 -6.67 0.64 -25.05
C THR A 127 -7.79 0.99 -26.03
N PRO A 128 -7.72 2.11 -26.77
CA PRO A 128 -8.69 2.35 -27.83
C PRO A 128 -8.56 1.21 -28.83
N ALA A 129 -9.69 0.61 -29.21
CA ALA A 129 -9.71 -0.38 -30.28
C ALA A 129 -9.10 0.27 -31.52
N ALA A 130 -8.02 -0.32 -32.06
CA ALA A 130 -7.51 0.08 -33.35
C ALA A 130 -8.66 -0.08 -34.34
N ALA A 131 -9.10 1.03 -34.94
CA ALA A 131 -10.10 0.99 -35.99
C ALA A 131 -9.55 0.10 -37.09
N THR A 132 -10.12 -1.10 -37.23
CA THR A 132 -9.88 -1.96 -38.38
C THR A 132 -10.38 -1.20 -39.59
N THR A 133 -9.46 -0.62 -40.34
CA THR A 133 -9.73 -0.15 -41.70
C THR A 133 -10.13 -1.39 -42.50
N THR A 134 -11.43 -1.51 -42.76
CA THR A 134 -11.96 -2.43 -43.76
C THR A 134 -11.82 -1.72 -45.10
N GLU A 135 -10.94 -2.23 -45.95
CA GLU A 135 -10.95 -1.97 -47.40
C GLU A 135 -12.13 -2.69 -48.08
#